data_AF-A0A3C0NCL2-F1
#
_entry.id   AF-A0A3C0NCL2-F1
#
_cell.length_a   1.000
_cell.length_b   1.000
_cell.length_c   1.000
_cell.angle_alpha   90.00
_cell.angle_beta   90.00
_cell.angle_gamma   90.00
#
_symmetry.space_group_name_H-M   'P 1'
#
loop_
_entity.id
_entity.type
_entity.pdbx_description
1 polymer ?
#
loop_
_entity_poly.entity_id
_entity_poly.type
_entity_poly.pdbx_seq_one_letter_code
_entity_poly.pdbx_strand_id
1 'polypeptide(L)'
;MNSGLTISVASSTQRHPRDNFSITFAPLSLAEVYALADDPANGAVVVMSGTVRNQTDGKPVVALEYQAYEPMALRVFEAIAADIRNRWPDVNRVVIHHRTG
;
A
#
# COMPACT_ATOMS: atom_id res chain seq x y z
N MET A 1 -10.17 16.10 15.40
CA MET A 1 -9.16 15.38 16.20
C MET A 1 -8.46 14.41 15.26
N ASN A 2 -7.34 14.82 14.66
CA ASN A 2 -6.53 13.91 13.84
C ASN A 2 -5.60 13.17 14.79
N SER A 3 -6.01 11.99 15.24
CA SER A 3 -5.13 11.04 15.91
C SER A 3 -4.08 10.62 14.88
N GLY A 4 -2.92 11.28 14.90
CA GLY A 4 -1.79 10.90 14.06
C GLY A 4 -1.43 9.46 14.37
N LEU A 5 -1.72 8.56 13.44
CA LEU A 5 -1.29 7.17 13.52
C LEU A 5 0.23 7.14 13.39
N THR A 6 0.92 7.12 14.53
CA THR A 6 2.35 6.84 14.57
C THR A 6 2.54 5.35 14.32
N ILE A 7 2.93 4.98 13.10
CA ILE A 7 3.28 3.59 12.78
C ILE A 7 4.66 3.31 13.38
N SER A 8 4.71 2.45 14.40
CA SER A 8 5.96 2.03 15.02
C SER A 8 6.67 1.03 14.11
N VAL A 9 7.75 1.45 13.45
CA VAL A 9 8.59 0.60 12.57
C VAL A 9 9.58 -0.26 13.39
N ALA A 10 9.49 -0.22 14.73
CA ALA A 10 10.47 -0.80 15.64
C ALA A 10 10.24 -2.30 15.95
N SER A 11 9.08 -2.88 15.63
CA SER A 11 8.87 -4.32 15.86
C SER A 11 9.39 -5.14 14.68
N SER A 12 9.97 -6.31 14.99
CA SER A 12 10.37 -7.31 14.00
C SER A 12 9.12 -7.77 13.25
N THR A 13 8.90 -7.20 12.07
CA THR A 13 7.70 -7.43 11.28
C THR A 13 7.90 -8.74 10.54
N GLN A 14 7.35 -9.81 11.10
CA GLN A 14 7.31 -11.09 10.41
C GLN A 14 6.37 -10.94 9.22
N ARG A 15 6.95 -10.71 8.05
CA ARG A 15 6.21 -10.59 6.79
C ARG A 15 5.31 -11.81 6.62
N HIS A 16 4.01 -11.57 6.47
CA HIS A 16 3.10 -12.67 6.20
C HIS A 16 3.44 -13.24 4.81
N PRO A 17 3.52 -14.57 4.64
CA PRO A 17 4.00 -15.18 3.40
C PRO A 17 3.16 -14.85 2.17
N ARG A 18 1.93 -14.37 2.37
CA ARG A 18 0.99 -13.97 1.30
C ARG A 18 0.97 -12.46 1.04
N ASP A 19 1.83 -11.68 1.69
CA ASP A 19 1.94 -10.25 1.44
C ASP A 19 2.83 -9.93 0.24
N ASN A 20 2.35 -9.00 -0.59
CA ASN A 20 3.07 -8.55 -1.77
C ASN A 20 3.25 -7.02 -1.76
N PHE A 21 4.50 -6.59 -1.66
CA PHE A 21 4.89 -5.19 -1.56
C PHE A 21 5.86 -4.85 -2.68
N SER A 22 5.64 -3.70 -3.35
CA SER A 22 6.50 -3.25 -4.44
C SER A 22 6.57 -1.73 -4.51
N ILE A 23 7.75 -1.21 -4.83
CA ILE A 23 7.97 0.16 -5.28
C ILE A 23 8.57 0.07 -6.68
N THR A 24 8.02 0.81 -7.63
CA THR A 24 8.42 0.69 -9.04
C THR A 24 8.35 2.03 -9.77
N PHE A 25 9.12 2.20 -10.83
CA PHE A 25 8.98 3.31 -11.78
C PHE A 25 7.91 3.06 -12.83
N ALA A 26 7.63 1.78 -13.10
CA ALA A 26 6.65 1.38 -14.10
C ALA A 26 5.22 1.77 -13.69
N PRO A 27 4.31 1.95 -14.66
CA PRO A 27 2.88 2.09 -14.36
C PRO A 27 2.36 0.93 -13.51
N LEU A 28 1.48 1.23 -12.56
CA LEU A 28 0.82 0.23 -11.73
C LEU A 28 -0.34 -0.44 -12.50
N SER A 29 -0.57 -1.73 -12.25
CA SER A 29 -1.67 -2.51 -12.83
C SER A 29 -2.66 -2.94 -11.75
N LEU A 30 -3.91 -2.47 -11.88
CA LEU A 30 -4.98 -2.89 -10.97
C LEU A 30 -5.29 -4.39 -11.10
N ALA A 31 -5.20 -4.94 -12.31
CA ALA A 31 -5.46 -6.35 -12.56
C ALA A 31 -4.42 -7.24 -11.87
N GLU A 32 -3.15 -6.87 -11.92
CA GLU A 32 -2.07 -7.60 -11.25
C GLU A 32 -2.22 -7.55 -9.72
N VAL A 33 -2.50 -6.35 -9.17
CA VAL A 33 -2.74 -6.17 -7.74
C VAL A 33 -3.94 -6.99 -7.26
N TYR A 34 -5.04 -6.96 -8.01
CA TYR A 34 -6.23 -7.74 -7.67
C TYR A 34 -5.94 -9.24 -7.68
N ALA A 35 -5.26 -9.75 -8.72
CA ALA A 35 -4.92 -11.17 -8.84
C ALA A 35 -4.02 -11.66 -7.68
N LEU A 36 -3.14 -10.80 -7.16
CA LEU A 36 -2.31 -11.12 -5.99
C LEU A 36 -3.12 -11.19 -4.68
N ALA A 37 -4.17 -10.39 -4.58
CA ALA A 37 -5.07 -10.32 -3.42
C ALA A 37 -6.21 -11.34 -3.46
N ASP A 38 -6.53 -11.86 -4.65
CA ASP A 38 -7.58 -12.85 -4.85
C ASP A 38 -7.26 -14.17 -4.14
N ASP A 39 -8.26 -14.74 -3.49
CA ASP A 39 -8.18 -16.01 -2.78
C ASP A 39 -9.59 -16.61 -2.71
N PRO A 40 -9.79 -17.90 -3.07
CA PRO A 40 -11.09 -18.54 -2.95
C PRO A 40 -11.69 -18.55 -1.54
N ALA A 41 -10.87 -18.35 -0.49
CA ALA A 41 -11.34 -18.21 0.88
C ALA A 41 -11.92 -16.81 1.19
N ASN A 42 -11.72 -15.81 0.32
CA ASN A 42 -12.17 -14.44 0.53
C ASN A 42 -13.58 -14.23 -0.05
N GLY A 43 -14.49 -13.70 0.77
CA GLY A 43 -15.80 -13.25 0.29
C GLY A 43 -15.76 -11.91 -0.46
N ALA A 44 -14.67 -11.14 -0.32
CA ALA A 44 -14.49 -9.85 -0.97
C ALA A 44 -13.01 -9.46 -1.06
N VAL A 45 -12.69 -8.63 -2.06
CA VAL A 45 -11.43 -7.89 -2.16
C VAL A 45 -11.77 -6.40 -2.20
N VAL A 46 -11.14 -5.60 -1.32
CA VAL A 46 -11.29 -4.15 -1.30
C VAL A 46 -10.02 -3.53 -1.89
N VAL A 47 -10.19 -2.67 -2.91
CA VAL A 47 -9.08 -2.02 -3.60
C VAL A 47 -9.16 -0.50 -3.42
N MET A 48 -8.03 0.11 -3.11
CA MET A 48 -7.82 1.56 -3.15
C MET A 48 -6.80 1.88 -4.24
N SER A 49 -7.14 2.82 -5.13
CA SER A 49 -6.24 3.30 -6.19
C SER A 49 -6.08 4.81 -6.06
N GLY A 50 -4.84 5.25 -5.80
CA GLY A 50 -4.47 6.67 -5.77
C GLY A 50 -4.03 7.15 -7.14
N THR A 51 -4.69 8.16 -7.68
CA THR A 51 -4.34 8.78 -8.97
C THR A 51 -4.01 10.26 -8.81
N VAL A 52 -3.07 10.77 -9.61
CA VAL A 52 -2.75 12.20 -9.65
C VAL A 52 -3.96 12.97 -10.20
N ARG A 53 -4.45 13.95 -9.44
CA ARG A 53 -5.51 14.85 -9.90
C ARG A 53 -4.94 15.88 -10.86
N ASN A 54 -5.75 16.33 -11.80
CA ASN A 54 -5.37 17.38 -12.75
C ASN A 54 -5.35 18.80 -12.14
N GLN A 55 -5.75 18.97 -10.87
CA GLN A 55 -5.75 20.26 -10.18
C GLN A 55 -5.44 20.13 -8.68
N THR A 56 -4.66 21.08 -8.16
CA THR A 56 -4.37 21.26 -6.73
C THR A 56 -4.37 22.75 -6.40
N ASP A 57 -5.12 23.17 -5.38
CA ASP A 57 -5.26 24.57 -4.95
C ASP A 57 -5.56 25.56 -6.09
N GLY A 58 -6.45 25.13 -7.01
CA GLY A 58 -6.87 25.91 -8.18
C GLY A 58 -5.85 25.98 -9.32
N LYS A 59 -4.69 25.33 -9.19
CA LYS A 59 -3.64 25.29 -10.22
C LYS A 59 -3.67 23.97 -11.00
N PRO A 60 -3.47 24.00 -12.33
CA PRO A 60 -3.38 22.78 -13.12
C PRO A 60 -2.13 21.98 -12.76
N VAL A 61 -2.27 20.65 -12.72
CA VAL A 61 -1.22 19.68 -12.43
C VAL A 61 -1.07 18.76 -13.63
N VAL A 62 0.14 18.69 -14.18
CA VAL A 62 0.48 17.79 -15.30
C VAL A 62 0.93 16.43 -14.77
N ALA A 63 1.77 16.42 -13.73
CA ALA A 63 2.28 15.23 -13.08
C ALA A 63 2.72 15.56 -11.65
N LEU A 64 2.96 14.50 -10.86
CA LEU A 64 3.70 14.56 -9.61
C LEU A 64 4.89 13.62 -9.72
N GLU A 65 6.02 14.01 -9.10
CA GLU A 65 7.19 13.15 -8.96
C GLU A 65 7.22 12.60 -7.53
N TYR A 66 7.27 11.28 -7.40
CA TYR A 66 7.29 10.61 -6.09
C TYR A 66 8.68 10.07 -5.78
N GLN A 67 9.16 10.33 -4.56
CA GLN A 67 10.46 9.85 -4.08
C GLN A 67 10.28 9.03 -2.81
N ALA A 68 11.05 7.94 -2.70
CA ALA A 68 11.04 7.08 -1.53
C ALA A 68 12.44 6.50 -1.28
N TYR A 69 12.84 6.42 -0.01
CA TYR A 69 13.91 5.52 0.39
C TYR A 69 13.34 4.10 0.50
N GLU A 70 13.46 3.35 -0.59
CA GLU A 70 12.76 2.09 -0.80
C GLU A 70 12.88 1.07 0.35
N PRO A 71 14.07 0.80 0.92
CA PRO A 71 14.20 -0.14 2.03
C PRO A 71 13.36 0.25 3.26
N MET A 72 13.27 1.55 3.56
CA MET A 72 12.43 2.03 4.66
C MET A 72 10.95 1.98 4.31
N ALA A 73 10.58 2.37 3.08
CA ALA A 73 9.19 2.36 2.65
C ALA A 73 8.59 0.95 2.66
N LEU A 74 9.36 -0.08 2.27
CA LEU A 74 8.92 -1.48 2.37
C LEU A 74 8.67 -1.90 3.82
N ARG A 75 9.50 -1.48 4.78
CA ARG A 75 9.26 -1.72 6.21
C ARG A 75 7.99 -1.04 6.73
N VAL A 76 7.67 0.14 6.19
CA VAL A 76 6.41 0.83 6.52
C VAL A 76 5.22 0.04 5.96
N PHE A 77 5.32 -0.53 4.75
CA PHE A 77 4.27 -1.39 4.20
C PHE A 77 4.04 -2.65 5.04
N GLU A 78 5.13 -3.28 5.51
CA GLU A 78 5.05 -4.41 6.44
C GLU A 78 4.35 -4.02 7.75
N ALA A 79 4.69 -2.87 8.31
CA ALA A 79 4.07 -2.38 9.55
C ALA A 79 2.57 -2.08 9.35
N ILE A 80 2.18 -1.47 8.22
CA ILE A 80 0.77 -1.27 7.86
C ILE A 80 0.04 -2.61 7.77
N ALA A 81 0.62 -3.61 7.11
CA ALA A 81 0.00 -4.93 6.98
C ALA A 81 -0.14 -5.66 8.32
N ALA A 82 0.84 -5.51 9.21
CA ALA A 82 0.75 -6.02 10.59
C ALA A 82 -0.37 -5.31 11.36
N ASP A 83 -0.46 -3.98 11.28
CA ASP A 83 -1.51 -3.20 11.95
C ASP A 83 -2.91 -3.52 11.41
N ILE A 84 -3.04 -3.75 10.10
CA ILE A 84 -4.29 -4.22 9.49
C ILE A 84 -4.69 -5.55 10.12
N ARG A 85 -3.79 -6.53 10.22
CA ARG A 85 -4.11 -7.84 10.80
C ARG A 85 -4.35 -7.81 12.31
N ASN A 86 -3.67 -6.91 13.02
CA ASN A 86 -3.94 -6.69 14.44
C ASN A 86 -5.38 -6.20 14.67
N ARG A 87 -5.95 -5.44 13.73
CA ARG A 87 -7.32 -4.92 13.79
C ARG A 87 -8.35 -5.86 13.17
N TRP A 88 -7.99 -6.55 12.10
CA TRP A 88 -8.82 -7.46 11.32
C TRP A 88 -8.08 -8.77 11.07
N PRO A 89 -8.15 -9.73 12.02
CA PRO A 89 -7.39 -10.98 11.96
C PRO A 89 -7.67 -11.85 10.72
N ASP A 90 -8.87 -11.73 10.15
CA ASP A 90 -9.29 -12.53 8.99
C ASP A 90 -8.69 -12.04 7.65
N VAL A 91 -7.99 -10.90 7.63
CA VAL A 91 -7.31 -10.40 6.43
C VAL A 91 -6.10 -11.28 6.10
N ASN A 92 -6.26 -12.14 5.10
CA ASN A 92 -5.23 -13.12 4.72
C ASN A 92 -4.17 -12.58 3.74
N ARG A 93 -4.48 -11.52 2.99
CA ARG A 93 -3.60 -10.93 1.96
C ARG A 93 -3.61 -9.41 2.06
N VAL A 94 -2.42 -8.81 2.04
CA VAL A 94 -2.24 -7.37 1.90
C VAL A 94 -1.29 -7.14 0.72
N VAL A 95 -1.74 -6.35 -0.26
CA VAL A 95 -0.97 -5.99 -1.45
C VAL A 95 -0.82 -4.47 -1.49
N ILE A 96 0.42 -3.98 -1.52
CA ILE A 96 0.73 -2.54 -1.56
C ILE A 96 1.79 -2.30 -2.64
N HIS A 97 1.37 -1.71 -3.74
CA HIS A 97 2.27 -1.28 -4.81
C HIS A 97 2.25 0.24 -4.90
N HIS A 98 3.43 0.85 -4.91
CA HIS A 98 3.59 2.30 -5.04
C HIS A 98 4.49 2.65 -6.21
N ARG A 99 4.14 3.72 -6.93
CA ARG A 99 4.96 4.21 -8.05
C ARG A 99 5.82 5.39 -7.60
N THR A 100 7.10 5.35 -7.96
CA THR A 100 8.05 6.46 -7.83
C THR A 100 8.47 7.01 -9.19
N GLY A 101 9.13 8.16 -9.17
CA GLY A 101 9.44 8.98 -10.34
C GLY A 101 8.28 9.82 -10.82
#